data_AF-A0A529NR23-F1
#
_entry.id   AF-A0A529NR23-F1
#
_cell.length_a   1.000
_cell.length_b   1.000
_cell.length_c   1.000
_cell.angle_alpha   90.00
_cell.angle_beta   90.00
_cell.angle_gamma   90.00
#
_symmetry.space_group_name_H-M   'P 1'
#
loop_
_entity.id
_entity.type
_entity.pdbx_description
1 polymer ?
#
loop_
_entity_poly.entity_id
_entity_poly.type
_entity_poly.pdbx_seq_one_letter_code
_entity_poly.pdbx_strand_id
1 'polypeptide(L)'
;VRTLMGAYADFWQLTEQALDFALRKVPSADRGLRAKLLEAYWHLDCYPEVPAVLKALKASGARLAILSNGSPEMLEAAVKSAALDQVLDDVFSVDAVRRFKADPSVYDMVTTGWRLYPGAVSFQSSNRWDVAGATKFGFRTVWINRANQPDEYRDFPPGLILPSLEGLLGGA
;
A
#
# COMPACT_ATOMS: atom_id res chain seq x y z
N VAL A 1 4.28 12.76 9.61
CA VAL A 1 4.72 14.10 10.08
C VAL A 1 5.81 14.75 9.22
N ARG A 2 6.85 14.03 8.78
CA ARG A 2 7.94 14.55 7.91
C ARG A 2 7.45 15.40 6.72
N THR A 3 6.54 14.86 5.92
CA THR A 3 5.95 15.55 4.76
C THR A 3 5.09 16.75 5.16
N LEU A 4 4.34 16.67 6.26
CA LEU A 4 3.60 17.80 6.81
C LEU A 4 4.53 18.95 7.26
N MET A 5 5.75 18.61 7.69
CA MET A 5 6.79 19.57 8.05
C MET A 5 7.63 20.04 6.84
N GLY A 6 7.33 19.60 5.62
CA GLY A 6 8.14 19.91 4.44
C GLY A 6 9.53 19.25 4.41
N ALA A 7 9.77 18.25 5.28
CA ALA A 7 11.06 17.58 5.43
C ALA A 7 10.99 16.14 4.92
N TYR A 8 10.70 15.98 3.62
CA TYR A 8 10.62 14.66 2.99
C TYR A 8 11.94 13.90 3.09
N ALA A 9 11.82 12.63 3.43
CA ALA A 9 12.83 11.58 3.36
C ALA A 9 12.13 10.38 2.74
N ASP A 10 12.80 9.63 1.88
CA ASP A 10 12.18 8.46 1.25
C ASP A 10 11.81 7.38 2.29
N PHE A 11 10.99 6.43 1.86
CA PHE A 11 10.46 5.43 2.77
C PHE A 11 11.50 4.42 3.25
N TRP A 12 12.59 4.22 2.51
CA TRP A 12 13.68 3.36 2.94
C TRP A 12 14.43 3.99 4.10
N GLN A 13 14.79 5.26 3.98
CA GLN A 13 15.41 6.03 5.05
C GLN A 13 14.51 6.07 6.30
N LEU A 14 13.19 6.22 6.13
CA LEU A 14 12.25 6.14 7.25
C LEU A 14 12.17 4.76 7.88
N THR A 15 12.25 3.69 7.08
CA THR A 15 12.29 2.30 7.57
C THR A 15 13.53 2.08 8.44
N GLU A 16 14.71 2.52 7.99
CA GLU A 16 15.94 2.43 8.76
C GLU A 16 15.85 3.20 10.08
N GLN A 17 15.40 4.45 10.04
CA GLN A 17 15.27 5.29 11.23
C GLN A 17 14.23 4.73 12.22
N ALA A 18 13.13 4.17 11.72
CA ALA A 18 12.10 3.56 12.54
C ALA A 18 12.61 2.30 13.24
N LEU A 19 13.38 1.45 12.53
CA LEU A 19 14.02 0.28 13.13
C LEU A 19 15.05 0.68 14.19
N ASP A 20 15.89 1.68 13.91
CA ASP A 20 16.87 2.19 14.87
C ASP A 20 16.19 2.73 16.14
N PHE A 21 15.04 3.40 15.99
CA PHE A 21 14.23 3.82 17.11
C PHE A 21 13.63 2.63 17.87
N ALA A 22 13.08 1.63 17.18
CA ALA A 22 12.50 0.45 17.81
C ALA A 22 13.54 -0.33 18.64
N LEU A 23 14.75 -0.52 18.11
CA LEU A 23 15.88 -1.15 18.82
C LEU A 23 16.32 -0.35 20.05
N ARG A 24 16.20 0.99 20.03
CA ARG A 24 16.43 1.82 21.22
C ARG A 24 15.31 1.70 22.24
N LYS A 25 14.06 1.64 21.77
CA LYS A 25 12.86 1.54 22.62
C LYS A 25 12.74 0.18 23.30
N VAL A 26 13.25 -0.87 22.67
CA VAL A 26 13.25 -2.25 23.17
C VAL A 26 14.71 -2.71 23.34
N PRO A 27 15.42 -2.26 24.40
CA PRO A 27 16.85 -2.51 24.56
C PRO A 27 17.21 -3.98 24.78
N SER A 28 16.24 -4.84 25.08
CA SER A 28 16.42 -6.29 25.15
C SER A 28 16.52 -6.97 23.78
N ALA A 29 16.15 -6.29 22.69
CA ALA A 29 16.30 -6.82 21.34
C ALA A 29 17.77 -6.80 20.90
N ASP A 30 18.21 -7.86 20.23
CA ASP A 30 19.57 -7.95 19.69
C ASP A 30 19.77 -6.96 18.53
N ARG A 31 20.67 -5.99 18.75
CA ARG A 31 21.02 -4.97 17.74
C ARG A 31 21.75 -5.58 16.54
N GLY A 32 22.39 -6.73 16.69
CA GLY A 32 22.99 -7.49 15.59
C GLY A 32 21.96 -7.94 14.54
N LEU A 33 20.68 -7.98 14.88
CA LEU A 33 19.60 -8.31 13.95
C LEU A 33 19.26 -7.19 12.97
N ARG A 34 19.77 -5.96 13.16
CA ARG A 34 19.40 -4.79 12.34
C ARG A 34 19.50 -5.09 10.84
N ALA A 35 20.65 -5.61 10.39
CA ALA A 35 20.86 -5.91 8.97
C ALA A 35 19.88 -6.98 8.45
N LYS A 36 19.63 -8.04 9.23
CA LYS A 36 18.69 -9.11 8.86
C LYS A 36 17.25 -8.61 8.80
N LEU A 37 16.85 -7.72 9.71
CA LEU A 37 15.51 -7.13 9.73
C LEU A 37 15.27 -6.18 8.56
N LEU A 38 16.28 -5.39 8.17
CA LEU A 38 16.22 -4.56 6.97
C LEU A 38 16.18 -5.43 5.71
N GLU A 39 17.00 -6.48 5.64
CA GLU A 39 16.99 -7.43 4.53
C GLU A 39 15.60 -8.10 4.38
N ALA A 40 14.98 -8.49 5.48
CA ALA A 40 13.63 -9.08 5.45
C ALA A 40 12.57 -8.15 4.85
N TYR A 41 12.76 -6.83 4.94
CA TYR A 41 11.84 -5.85 4.35
C TYR A 41 11.91 -5.81 2.82
N TRP A 42 13.03 -6.25 2.23
CA TRP A 42 13.19 -6.38 0.78
C TRP A 42 12.48 -7.61 0.20
N HIS A 43 12.25 -8.64 1.03
CA HIS A 43 11.74 -9.94 0.61
C HIS A 43 10.39 -10.28 1.25
N LEU A 44 9.51 -9.29 1.37
CA LEU A 44 8.18 -9.52 1.91
C LEU A 44 7.37 -10.39 0.94
N ASP A 45 6.85 -11.50 1.46
CA ASP A 45 5.92 -12.36 0.74
C ASP A 45 4.55 -11.67 0.59
N CYS A 46 3.88 -11.89 -0.54
CA CYS A 46 2.47 -11.55 -0.66
C CYS A 46 1.61 -12.58 0.08
N TYR A 47 0.40 -12.18 0.48
CA TYR A 47 -0.59 -13.13 0.99
C TYR A 47 -0.91 -14.22 -0.06
N PRO A 48 -1.17 -15.48 0.36
CA PRO A 48 -1.27 -16.62 -0.56
C PRO A 48 -2.30 -16.46 -1.70
N GLU A 49 -3.40 -15.76 -1.47
CA GLU A 49 -4.45 -15.56 -2.49
C GLU A 49 -4.10 -14.50 -3.54
N VAL A 50 -3.16 -13.59 -3.23
CA VAL A 50 -2.90 -12.37 -4.01
C VAL A 50 -2.62 -12.70 -5.48
N PRO A 51 -1.71 -13.64 -5.83
CA PRO A 51 -1.41 -13.91 -7.23
C PRO A 51 -2.62 -14.43 -8.01
N ALA A 52 -3.45 -15.28 -7.40
CA ALA A 52 -4.63 -15.85 -8.05
C ALA A 52 -5.71 -14.77 -8.28
N VAL A 53 -5.97 -13.94 -7.27
CA VAL A 53 -6.95 -12.85 -7.36
C VAL A 53 -6.55 -11.82 -8.41
N LEU A 54 -5.29 -11.36 -8.40
CA LEU A 54 -4.83 -10.37 -9.38
C LEU A 54 -4.89 -10.92 -10.81
N LYS A 55 -4.51 -12.20 -11.03
CA LYS A 55 -4.64 -12.84 -12.35
C LYS A 55 -6.10 -12.88 -12.81
N ALA A 56 -7.03 -13.23 -11.92
CA ALA A 56 -8.45 -13.28 -12.25
C ALA A 56 -9.02 -11.88 -12.59
N LEU A 57 -8.65 -10.84 -11.82
CA LEU A 57 -9.01 -9.46 -12.11
C LEU A 57 -8.44 -8.97 -13.46
N LYS A 58 -7.19 -9.32 -13.77
CA LYS A 58 -6.60 -9.00 -15.07
C LYS A 58 -7.33 -9.70 -16.21
N ALA A 59 -7.68 -10.97 -16.02
CA ALA A 59 -8.44 -11.76 -16.99
C ALA A 59 -9.87 -11.22 -17.22
N SER A 60 -10.47 -10.55 -16.24
CA SER A 60 -11.77 -9.86 -16.39
C SER A 60 -11.66 -8.47 -17.01
N GLY A 61 -10.45 -8.04 -17.41
CA GLY A 61 -10.21 -6.77 -18.10
C GLY A 61 -9.84 -5.60 -17.19
N ALA A 62 -9.59 -5.83 -15.90
CA ALA A 62 -9.10 -4.78 -15.02
C ALA A 62 -7.65 -4.40 -15.34
N ARG A 63 -7.35 -3.10 -15.24
CA ARG A 63 -5.98 -2.60 -15.13
C ARG A 63 -5.57 -2.61 -13.66
N LEU A 64 -4.36 -3.07 -13.36
CA LEU A 64 -3.89 -3.30 -12.00
C LEU A 64 -2.64 -2.47 -11.71
N ALA A 65 -2.61 -1.81 -10.56
CA ALA A 65 -1.44 -1.08 -10.11
C ALA A 65 -1.27 -1.15 -8.59
N ILE A 66 -0.03 -0.92 -8.16
CA ILE A 66 0.30 -0.60 -6.77
C ILE A 66 0.40 0.92 -6.64
N LEU A 67 -0.20 1.49 -5.59
CA LEU A 67 0.10 2.83 -5.10
C LEU A 67 0.64 2.70 -3.67
N SER A 68 1.91 3.01 -3.44
CA SER A 68 2.58 2.71 -2.17
C SER A 68 3.55 3.80 -1.72
N ASN A 69 3.67 3.95 -0.40
CA ASN A 69 4.66 4.83 0.23
C ASN A 69 6.10 4.39 -0.04
N GLY A 70 6.34 3.10 -0.33
CA GLY A 70 7.68 2.54 -0.56
C GLY A 70 8.45 3.29 -1.66
N SER A 71 9.79 3.34 -1.53
CA SER A 71 10.64 3.91 -2.59
C SER A 71 10.54 3.08 -3.88
N PRO A 72 10.88 3.64 -5.05
CA PRO A 72 10.86 2.90 -6.31
C PRO A 72 11.57 1.55 -6.24
N GLU A 73 12.76 1.51 -5.64
CA GLU A 73 13.56 0.30 -5.47
C GLU A 73 12.85 -0.71 -4.57
N MET A 74 12.28 -0.27 -3.45
CA MET A 74 11.53 -1.14 -2.53
C MET A 74 10.35 -1.80 -3.23
N LEU A 75 9.62 -1.05 -4.06
CA LEU A 75 8.47 -1.58 -4.78
C LEU A 75 8.90 -2.52 -5.89
N GLU A 76 9.97 -2.22 -6.61
CA GLU A 76 10.53 -3.12 -7.63
C GLU A 76 10.93 -4.46 -7.03
N ALA A 77 11.62 -4.45 -5.88
CA ALA A 77 11.99 -5.66 -5.17
C ALA A 77 10.78 -6.47 -4.70
N ALA A 78 9.79 -5.81 -4.07
CA ALA A 78 8.58 -6.47 -3.59
C ALA A 78 7.73 -7.08 -4.73
N VAL A 79 7.66 -6.42 -5.88
CA VAL A 79 6.94 -6.93 -7.06
C VAL A 79 7.64 -8.15 -7.64
N LYS A 80 8.98 -8.14 -7.70
CA LYS A 80 9.78 -9.28 -8.17
C LYS A 80 9.71 -10.46 -7.20
N SER A 81 9.86 -10.23 -5.89
CA SER A 81 9.81 -11.30 -4.88
C SER A 81 8.45 -12.01 -4.86
N ALA A 82 7.37 -11.26 -5.06
CA ALA A 82 6.00 -11.78 -5.12
C ALA A 82 5.58 -12.32 -6.51
N ALA A 83 6.46 -12.29 -7.52
CA ALA A 83 6.17 -12.69 -8.90
C ALA A 83 4.92 -11.99 -9.49
N LEU A 84 4.75 -10.70 -9.19
CA LEU A 84 3.61 -9.88 -9.62
C LEU A 84 3.94 -8.99 -10.82
N ASP A 85 5.19 -9.00 -11.29
CA ASP A 85 5.72 -8.20 -12.39
C ASP A 85 4.95 -8.43 -13.71
N GLN A 86 4.46 -9.64 -13.95
CA GLN A 86 3.67 -9.95 -15.14
C GLN A 86 2.19 -9.57 -15.03
N VAL A 87 1.71 -9.28 -13.82
CA VAL A 87 0.29 -9.05 -13.55
C VAL A 87 -0.01 -7.55 -13.36
N LEU A 88 0.91 -6.79 -12.79
CA LEU A 88 0.73 -5.35 -12.62
C LEU A 88 1.00 -4.60 -13.93
N ASP A 89 0.18 -3.60 -14.22
CA ASP A 89 0.37 -2.70 -15.37
C ASP A 89 1.19 -1.47 -14.99
N ASP A 90 1.13 -1.03 -13.74
CA ASP A 90 1.89 0.11 -13.23
C ASP A 90 2.21 -0.01 -11.73
N VAL A 91 3.26 0.70 -11.29
CA VAL A 91 3.67 0.81 -9.89
C VAL A 91 3.97 2.27 -9.57
N PHE A 92 3.11 2.87 -8.74
CA PHE A 92 3.19 4.26 -8.31
C PHE A 92 3.83 4.35 -6.92
N SER A 93 5.08 4.82 -6.87
CA SER A 93 5.74 5.24 -5.63
C SER A 93 5.41 6.69 -5.32
N VAL A 94 5.04 6.99 -4.07
CA VAL A 94 4.81 8.37 -3.64
C VAL A 94 6.06 9.26 -3.70
N ASP A 95 7.25 8.68 -3.89
CA ASP A 95 8.50 9.42 -4.02
C ASP A 95 8.43 10.50 -5.11
N ALA A 96 7.72 10.22 -6.22
CA ALA A 96 7.56 11.17 -7.32
C ALA A 96 6.85 12.48 -6.91
N VAL A 97 6.01 12.45 -5.87
CA VAL A 97 5.32 13.64 -5.34
C VAL A 97 5.90 14.13 -4.01
N ARG A 98 6.88 13.41 -3.44
CA ARG A 98 7.53 13.73 -2.15
C ARG A 98 6.54 14.00 -1.02
N ARG A 99 5.41 13.28 -1.05
CA ARG A 99 4.34 13.28 -0.04
C ARG A 99 4.07 11.84 0.37
N PHE A 100 3.48 11.61 1.54
CA PHE A 100 3.05 10.29 1.96
C PHE A 100 1.53 10.27 2.01
N LYS A 101 0.94 9.10 1.83
CA LYS A 101 -0.47 8.88 2.15
C LYS A 101 -0.72 9.38 3.60
N ALA A 102 -1.87 9.98 3.92
CA ALA A 102 -3.08 10.16 3.12
C ALA A 102 -3.16 11.51 2.37
N ASP A 103 -2.04 12.12 1.97
CA ASP A 103 -2.06 13.35 1.16
C ASP A 103 -2.79 13.12 -0.18
N PRO A 104 -3.74 14.01 -0.58
CA PRO A 104 -4.53 13.82 -1.80
C PRO A 104 -3.68 13.73 -3.08
N SER A 105 -2.53 14.40 -3.13
CA SER A 105 -1.63 14.35 -4.29
C SER A 105 -1.09 12.95 -4.58
N VAL A 106 -1.05 12.08 -3.56
CA VAL A 106 -0.63 10.68 -3.72
C VAL A 106 -1.69 9.88 -4.47
N TYR A 107 -2.96 10.04 -4.14
CA TYR A 107 -4.05 9.35 -4.84
C TYR A 107 -4.20 9.89 -6.27
N ASP A 108 -3.96 11.19 -6.46
CA ASP A 108 -4.01 11.84 -7.78
C ASP A 108 -3.00 11.29 -8.80
N MET A 109 -1.90 10.68 -8.33
CA MET A 109 -0.93 9.99 -9.19
C MET A 109 -1.60 8.95 -10.07
N VAL A 110 -2.57 8.21 -9.54
CA VAL A 110 -3.28 7.14 -10.27
C VAL A 110 -4.22 7.74 -11.31
N THR A 111 -5.01 8.74 -10.93
CA THR A 111 -5.97 9.39 -11.84
C THR A 111 -5.29 10.14 -12.96
N THR A 112 -4.18 10.83 -12.66
CA THR A 112 -3.36 11.50 -13.66
C THR A 112 -2.64 10.51 -14.55
N GLY A 113 -1.98 9.49 -13.97
CA GLY A 113 -1.24 8.48 -14.72
C GLY A 113 -2.11 7.69 -15.68
N TRP A 114 -3.34 7.36 -15.27
CA TRP A 114 -4.27 6.56 -16.08
C TRP A 114 -5.33 7.38 -16.82
N ARG A 115 -5.37 8.70 -16.61
CA ARG A 115 -6.38 9.63 -17.17
C ARG A 115 -7.81 9.17 -16.83
N LEU A 116 -8.03 8.89 -15.56
CA LEU A 116 -9.31 8.41 -15.03
C LEU A 116 -9.92 9.42 -14.05
N TYR A 117 -11.24 9.40 -13.94
CA TYR A 117 -11.92 10.04 -12.82
C TYR A 117 -11.75 9.20 -11.55
N PRO A 118 -11.67 9.80 -10.35
CA PRO A 118 -11.48 9.06 -9.10
C PRO A 118 -12.48 7.91 -8.89
N GLY A 119 -13.75 8.13 -9.23
CA GLY A 119 -14.81 7.12 -9.09
C GLY A 119 -14.63 5.87 -9.96
N ALA A 120 -13.74 5.89 -10.96
CA ALA A 120 -13.40 4.73 -11.79
C ALA A 120 -12.34 3.82 -11.13
N VAL A 121 -11.68 4.27 -10.06
CA VAL A 121 -10.65 3.50 -9.36
C VAL A 121 -11.28 2.75 -8.20
N SER A 122 -11.18 1.42 -8.24
CA SER A 122 -11.40 0.57 -7.07
C SER A 122 -10.10 0.49 -6.29
N PHE A 123 -10.07 0.97 -5.04
CA PHE A 123 -8.88 1.06 -4.21
C PHE A 123 -8.96 0.11 -3.01
N GLN A 124 -7.98 -0.79 -2.88
CA GLN A 124 -7.95 -1.80 -1.83
C GLN A 124 -6.81 -1.49 -0.86
N SER A 125 -7.10 -1.52 0.44
CA SER A 125 -6.07 -1.40 1.48
C SER A 125 -6.51 -2.11 2.75
N SER A 126 -5.56 -2.70 3.47
CA SER A 126 -5.77 -3.22 4.83
C SER A 126 -5.63 -2.12 5.89
N ASN A 127 -4.97 -1.02 5.54
CA ASN A 127 -4.76 0.13 6.40
C ASN A 127 -6.01 1.02 6.39
N ARG A 128 -6.72 1.07 7.51
CA ARG A 128 -8.00 1.78 7.61
C ARG A 128 -7.88 3.30 7.36
N TRP A 129 -6.74 3.88 7.72
CA TRP A 129 -6.41 5.29 7.45
C TRP A 129 -6.16 5.58 5.96
N ASP A 130 -5.60 4.63 5.22
CA ASP A 130 -5.36 4.75 3.78
C ASP A 130 -6.69 4.64 3.02
N VAL A 131 -7.58 3.75 3.46
CA VAL A 131 -8.96 3.66 2.99
C VAL A 131 -9.70 4.99 3.20
N ALA A 132 -9.59 5.60 4.39
CA ALA A 132 -10.23 6.90 4.66
C ALA A 132 -9.71 7.99 3.71
N GLY A 133 -8.38 8.07 3.51
CA GLY A 133 -7.76 9.00 2.58
C GLY A 133 -8.25 8.83 1.13
N ALA A 134 -8.26 7.60 0.64
CA ALA A 134 -8.76 7.26 -0.69
C ALA A 134 -10.27 7.53 -0.85
N THR A 135 -11.08 7.25 0.17
CA THR A 135 -12.52 7.59 0.18
C THR A 135 -12.70 9.10 0.08
N LYS A 136 -11.95 9.88 0.88
CA LYS A 136 -12.00 11.34 0.86
C LYS A 136 -11.58 11.91 -0.50
N PHE A 137 -10.61 11.30 -1.16
CA PHE A 137 -10.16 11.68 -2.50
C PHE A 137 -11.22 11.38 -3.58
N GLY A 138 -12.06 10.36 -3.37
CA GLY A 138 -13.17 10.00 -4.26
C GLY A 138 -13.04 8.63 -4.93
N PHE A 139 -12.13 7.77 -4.47
CA PHE A 139 -12.03 6.39 -4.95
C PHE A 139 -13.16 5.52 -4.40
N ARG A 140 -13.49 4.45 -5.12
CA ARG A 140 -14.33 3.36 -4.61
C ARG A 140 -13.47 2.46 -3.75
N THR A 141 -13.59 2.56 -2.44
CA THR A 141 -12.67 1.89 -1.52
C THR A 141 -13.20 0.56 -1.00
N VAL A 142 -12.29 -0.41 -0.86
CA VAL A 142 -12.52 -1.70 -0.21
C VAL A 142 -11.51 -1.86 0.92
N TRP A 143 -12.02 -2.02 2.14
CA TRP A 143 -11.18 -2.29 3.30
C TRP A 143 -10.97 -3.79 3.47
N ILE A 144 -9.72 -4.24 3.38
CA ILE A 144 -9.34 -5.64 3.60
C ILE A 144 -9.02 -5.85 5.09
N ASN A 145 -10.03 -6.20 5.88
CA ASN A 145 -9.97 -6.34 7.34
C ASN A 145 -9.75 -7.79 7.80
N ARG A 146 -8.53 -8.30 7.58
CA ARG A 146 -8.15 -9.68 7.97
C ARG A 146 -8.25 -9.96 9.46
N ALA A 147 -7.95 -8.94 10.27
CA ALA A 147 -7.80 -9.08 11.72
C ALA A 147 -9.04 -8.59 12.50
N ASN A 148 -10.17 -8.38 11.81
CA ASN A 148 -11.41 -7.86 12.39
C ASN A 148 -11.20 -6.63 13.30
N GLN A 149 -10.36 -5.71 12.84
CA GLN A 149 -10.04 -4.47 13.56
C GLN A 149 -11.29 -3.58 13.68
N PRO A 150 -11.39 -2.79 14.76
CA PRO A 150 -12.43 -1.76 14.88
C PRO A 150 -12.34 -0.71 13.77
N ASP A 151 -13.49 -0.15 13.38
CA ASP A 151 -13.56 0.94 12.39
C ASP A 151 -13.24 2.30 13.02
N GLU A 152 -12.05 2.84 12.70
CA GLU A 152 -11.48 4.08 13.24
C GLU A 152 -12.03 5.37 12.58
N TYR A 153 -12.30 5.38 11.27
CA TYR A 153 -12.64 6.61 10.49
C TYR A 153 -14.07 6.57 9.95
N ARG A 154 -15.06 6.49 10.84
CA ARG A 154 -16.48 6.30 10.47
C ARG A 154 -17.09 7.41 9.60
N ASP A 155 -16.50 8.60 9.64
CA ASP A 155 -16.83 9.75 8.80
C ASP A 155 -16.37 9.60 7.34
N PHE A 156 -15.45 8.66 7.08
CA PHE A 156 -14.99 8.27 5.74
C PHE A 156 -15.13 6.74 5.57
N PRO A 157 -16.36 6.23 5.44
CA PRO A 157 -16.61 4.79 5.38
C PRO A 157 -16.05 4.17 4.09
N PRO A 158 -15.61 2.90 4.13
CA PRO A 158 -15.33 2.16 2.91
C PRO A 158 -16.62 1.86 2.14
N GLY A 159 -16.49 1.63 0.83
CA GLY A 159 -17.61 1.09 0.03
C GLY A 159 -17.90 -0.38 0.34
N LEU A 160 -16.87 -1.15 0.74
CA LEU A 160 -17.00 -2.55 1.12
C LEU A 160 -15.93 -2.93 2.15
N ILE A 161 -16.25 -3.89 3.04
CA ILE A 161 -15.29 -4.49 3.96
C ILE A 161 -15.22 -5.98 3.63
N LEU A 162 -14.01 -6.49 3.39
CA LEU A 162 -13.76 -7.89 3.07
C LEU A 162 -12.69 -8.46 4.01
N PRO A 163 -12.77 -9.75 4.40
CA PRO A 163 -11.74 -10.38 5.20
C PRO A 163 -10.48 -10.73 4.40
N SER A 164 -10.58 -10.86 3.07
CA SER A 164 -9.48 -11.20 2.16
C SER A 164 -9.69 -10.57 0.77
N LEU A 165 -8.67 -10.66 -0.09
CA LEU A 165 -8.82 -10.21 -1.48
C LEU A 165 -9.71 -11.13 -2.31
N GLU A 166 -9.94 -12.38 -1.89
CA GLU A 166 -10.79 -13.34 -2.61
C GLU A 166 -12.21 -12.80 -2.82
N GLY A 167 -12.73 -12.03 -1.85
CA GLY A 167 -14.05 -11.43 -1.94
C GLY A 167 -14.21 -10.44 -3.10
N LEU A 168 -13.12 -9.97 -3.71
CA LEU A 168 -13.17 -9.13 -4.92
C LEU A 168 -13.67 -9.89 -6.15
N LEU A 169 -13.54 -11.22 -6.16
CA LEU A 169 -14.00 -12.07 -7.26
C LEU A 169 -15.49 -12.43 -7.15
N GLY A 170 -16.11 -12.16 -5.99
CA GLY A 170 -17.49 -12.57 -5.67
C GLY A 170 -18.60 -11.63 -6.13
N GLY A 171 -18.32 -10.76 -7.10
CA GLY A 171 -19.28 -9.77 -7.62
C GLY A 171 -19.29 -9.72 -9.15
N ALA A 172 -19.83 -10.78 -9.76
CA ALA A 172 -20.37 -10.75 -11.12
C ALA A 172 -21.88 -11.00 -11.04
#